data_AF-A0A955WND3-F1
#
_entry.id   AF-A0A955WND3-F1
#
_cell.length_a   1.000
_cell.length_b   1.000
_cell.length_c   1.000
_cell.angle_alpha   90.00
_cell.angle_beta   90.00
_cell.angle_gamma   90.00
#
_symmetry.space_group_name_H-M   'P 1'
#
loop_
_entity.id
_entity.type
_entity.pdbx_description
1 polymer ?
#
loop_
_entity_poly.entity_id
_entity_poly.type
_entity_poly.pdbx_seq_one_letter_code
_entity_poly.pdbx_strand_id
1 'polypeptide(L)'
;ASADLGLLTRLANLGGGEVCLAEPQRTLGEALVDRVNVLRDQRLLDAQLELTFSPIIQPGQLFRVDPTPVFLRNVRLNDGNRQLTVEIGPVTGSGRDPCFLLTAVLPKRRIGRYRLFDARLYAREAGDRPLWSGGVVQRCGADPLEASEVEAEVITARERVEGTAWAEEVARAYAEGDARRVSSLLDRLTRHFVTLGRERAVEQIAAMRVRFLRSGSLSRVDVNRLRRLASLPEF
;
A
#
# COMPACT_ATOMS: atom_id res chain seq x y z
N ALA A 1 -17.32 4.18 -20.73
CA ALA A 1 -16.63 4.90 -19.65
C ALA A 1 -15.69 3.91 -18.95
N SER A 2 -14.41 4.23 -18.76
CA SER A 2 -13.52 3.37 -17.97
C SER A 2 -13.91 3.46 -16.49
N ALA A 3 -13.92 2.33 -15.80
CA ALA A 3 -14.20 2.30 -14.36
C ALA A 3 -13.12 3.09 -13.58
N ASP A 4 -13.52 3.78 -12.52
CA ASP A 4 -12.60 4.50 -11.64
C ASP A 4 -11.91 3.53 -10.68
N LEU A 5 -10.68 3.14 -11.02
CA LEU A 5 -9.90 2.22 -10.20
C LEU A 5 -9.62 2.80 -8.82
N GLY A 6 -9.44 4.11 -8.66
CA GLY A 6 -9.23 4.70 -7.34
C GLY A 6 -10.46 4.56 -6.44
N LEU A 7 -11.66 4.74 -7.01
CA LEU A 7 -12.91 4.52 -6.27
C LEU A 7 -13.10 3.04 -5.95
N LEU A 8 -12.95 2.15 -6.94
CA LEU A 8 -13.12 0.70 -6.74
C LEU A 8 -12.15 0.16 -5.69
N THR A 9 -10.89 0.59 -5.73
CA THR A 9 -9.87 0.19 -4.76
C THR A 9 -10.22 0.68 -3.36
N ARG A 10 -10.69 1.92 -3.20
CA ARG A 10 -11.17 2.40 -1.89
C ARG A 10 -12.35 1.58 -1.38
N LEU A 11 -13.34 1.30 -2.24
CA LEU A 11 -14.51 0.50 -1.86
C LEU A 11 -14.13 -0.92 -1.46
N ALA A 12 -13.25 -1.59 -2.22
CA ALA A 12 -12.76 -2.91 -1.88
C ALA A 12 -12.03 -2.90 -0.52
N ASN A 13 -11.17 -1.91 -0.30
CA ASN A 13 -10.38 -1.80 0.93
C ASN A 13 -11.22 -1.49 2.18
N LEU A 14 -12.45 -0.97 2.04
CA LEU A 14 -13.34 -0.75 3.20
C LEU A 14 -13.76 -2.06 3.88
N GLY A 15 -13.78 -3.18 3.14
CA GLY A 15 -14.05 -4.51 3.69
C GLY A 15 -12.83 -5.44 3.67
N GLY A 16 -11.62 -4.87 3.59
CA GLY A 16 -10.38 -5.66 3.44
C GLY A 16 -10.24 -6.40 2.09
N GLY A 17 -11.13 -6.13 1.14
CA GLY A 17 -11.09 -6.71 -0.19
C GLY A 17 -9.96 -6.19 -1.06
N GLU A 18 -9.89 -6.70 -2.27
CA GLU A 18 -8.91 -6.32 -3.28
C GLU A 18 -9.60 -6.11 -4.64
N VAL A 19 -9.00 -5.25 -5.46
CA VAL A 19 -9.42 -5.11 -6.86
C VAL A 19 -8.52 -6.00 -7.70
N CYS A 20 -9.10 -7.06 -8.27
CA CYS A 20 -8.43 -7.91 -9.23
C CYS A 20 -8.70 -7.39 -10.64
N LEU A 21 -7.64 -7.11 -11.39
CA LEU A 21 -7.76 -6.81 -12.81
C LEU A 21 -7.66 -8.11 -13.58
N ALA A 22 -8.69 -8.43 -14.37
CA ALA A 22 -8.62 -9.56 -15.30
C ALA A 22 -7.49 -9.29 -16.33
N GLU A 23 -6.63 -10.28 -16.50
CA GLU A 23 -5.61 -10.24 -17.54
C GLU A 23 -6.28 -10.19 -18.92
N PRO A 24 -5.71 -9.45 -19.89
CA PRO A 24 -6.29 -9.36 -21.24
C PRO A 24 -6.51 -10.71 -21.93
N GLN A 25 -5.72 -11.72 -21.57
CA GLN A 25 -5.74 -13.05 -22.14
C GLN A 25 -6.75 -13.99 -21.47
N ARG A 26 -7.33 -13.60 -20.33
CA ARG A 26 -8.23 -14.44 -19.54
C ARG A 26 -9.68 -13.99 -19.68
N THR A 27 -10.59 -14.94 -19.67
CA THR A 27 -12.02 -14.61 -19.64
C THR A 27 -12.42 -14.13 -18.25
N LEU A 28 -13.47 -13.31 -18.16
CA LEU A 28 -14.03 -12.91 -16.87
C LEU A 28 -14.48 -14.13 -16.04
N GLY A 29 -14.99 -15.18 -16.70
CA GLY A 29 -15.41 -16.42 -16.05
C GLY A 29 -14.25 -17.13 -15.35
N GLU A 30 -13.10 -17.23 -16.01
CA GLU A 30 -11.89 -17.82 -15.41
C GLU A 30 -11.42 -17.00 -14.19
N ALA A 31 -11.38 -15.66 -14.31
CA ALA A 31 -10.99 -14.79 -13.20
C ALA A 31 -11.95 -14.91 -12.00
N LEU A 32 -13.25 -15.11 -12.26
CA LEU A 32 -14.25 -15.33 -11.21
C LEU A 32 -14.08 -16.69 -10.52
N VAL A 33 -13.81 -17.76 -11.28
CA VAL A 33 -13.58 -19.09 -10.73
C VAL A 33 -12.37 -19.09 -9.79
N ASP A 34 -11.26 -18.47 -10.21
CA ASP A 34 -10.07 -18.32 -9.37
C ASP A 34 -10.40 -17.56 -8.08
N ARG A 35 -11.16 -16.47 -8.19
CA ARG A 35 -11.56 -15.69 -7.02
C ARG A 35 -12.41 -16.53 -6.08
N VAL A 36 -13.37 -17.31 -6.57
CA VAL A 36 -14.18 -18.21 -5.75
C VAL A 36 -13.30 -19.27 -5.07
N ASN A 37 -12.31 -19.83 -5.77
CA ASN A 37 -11.39 -20.81 -5.19
C ASN A 37 -10.55 -20.21 -4.07
N VAL A 38 -10.01 -18.99 -4.29
CA VAL A 38 -9.31 -18.23 -3.25
C VAL A 38 -10.22 -17.99 -2.04
N LEU A 39 -11.48 -17.60 -2.25
CA LEU A 39 -12.43 -17.38 -1.15
C LEU A 39 -12.85 -18.70 -0.45
N ARG A 40 -12.76 -19.85 -1.11
CA ARG A 40 -13.04 -21.15 -0.49
C ARG A 40 -11.89 -21.63 0.41
N ASP A 41 -10.66 -21.22 0.13
CA ASP A 41 -9.45 -21.55 0.90
C ASP A 41 -9.18 -20.55 2.04
N GLN A 42 -10.24 -19.93 2.56
CA GLN A 42 -10.14 -18.96 3.65
C GLN A 42 -9.89 -19.67 4.97
N ARG A 43 -8.88 -19.17 5.71
CA ARG A 43 -8.54 -19.60 7.06
C ARG A 43 -9.15 -18.72 8.14
N LEU A 44 -9.33 -17.43 7.84
CA LEU A 44 -9.98 -16.46 8.73
C LEU A 44 -11.02 -15.66 7.96
N LEU A 45 -12.19 -15.52 8.56
CA LEU A 45 -13.25 -14.62 8.10
C LEU A 45 -13.15 -13.26 8.80
N ASP A 46 -13.28 -12.18 8.01
CA ASP A 46 -13.36 -10.80 8.48
C ASP A 46 -12.25 -10.44 9.50
N ALA A 47 -10.99 -10.69 9.12
CA ALA A 47 -9.86 -10.37 9.97
C ALA A 47 -9.65 -8.85 10.07
N GLN A 48 -9.26 -8.39 11.26
CA GLN A 48 -9.03 -6.99 11.57
C GLN A 48 -7.74 -6.83 12.37
N LEU A 49 -6.92 -5.87 11.96
CA LEU A 49 -5.70 -5.50 12.68
C LEU A 49 -5.92 -4.17 13.39
N GLU A 50 -5.86 -4.21 14.71
CA GLU A 50 -5.90 -3.04 15.57
C GLU A 50 -4.47 -2.65 15.94
N LEU A 51 -4.10 -1.41 15.65
CA LEU A 51 -2.81 -0.82 16.02
C LEU A 51 -3.03 0.29 17.04
N THR A 52 -2.40 0.17 18.20
CA THR A 52 -2.43 1.20 19.26
C THR A 52 -1.07 1.86 19.36
N PHE A 53 -0.99 3.13 18.96
CA PHE A 53 0.25 3.88 18.85
C PHE A 53 0.63 4.58 20.15
N SER A 54 1.91 4.44 20.54
CA SER A 54 2.51 5.23 21.60
C SER A 54 2.50 6.73 21.24
N PRO A 55 2.46 7.65 22.23
CA PRO A 55 2.57 9.10 21.99
C PRO A 55 3.84 9.52 21.25
N ILE A 56 4.87 8.67 21.24
CA ILE A 56 6.20 8.99 20.74
C ILE A 56 6.38 8.86 19.23
N ILE A 57 5.42 8.24 18.53
CA ILE A 57 5.47 7.93 17.10
C ILE A 57 4.41 8.72 16.36
N GLN A 58 4.77 9.32 15.22
CA GLN A 58 3.80 9.87 14.30
C GLN A 58 3.67 8.91 13.11
N PRO A 59 2.61 8.08 13.04
CA PRO A 59 2.40 7.25 11.87
C PRO A 59 2.15 8.14 10.65
N GLY A 60 2.67 7.70 9.51
CA GLY A 60 2.64 8.40 8.23
C GLY A 60 1.66 7.72 7.27
N GLN A 61 2.16 6.83 6.43
CA GLN A 61 1.40 6.16 5.39
C GLN A 61 1.25 4.68 5.71
N LEU A 62 0.07 4.14 5.43
CA LEU A 62 -0.20 2.70 5.53
C LEU A 62 -0.45 2.14 4.13
N PHE A 63 0.24 1.05 3.83
CA PHE A 63 0.12 0.29 2.60
C PHE A 63 -0.22 -1.16 2.91
N ARG A 64 -0.98 -1.79 2.02
CA ARG A 64 -0.94 -3.24 1.87
C ARG A 64 0.13 -3.55 0.84
N VAL A 65 1.03 -4.47 1.17
CA VAL A 65 2.12 -4.95 0.31
C VAL A 65 1.66 -6.18 -0.45
N ASP A 66 1.06 -7.13 0.26
CA ASP A 66 0.56 -8.39 -0.28
C ASP A 66 -0.90 -8.64 0.14
N PRO A 67 -1.68 -9.38 -0.65
CA PRO A 67 -1.32 -9.96 -1.95
C PRO A 67 -1.36 -8.97 -3.12
N THR A 68 -1.89 -7.75 -2.92
CA THR A 68 -1.89 -6.70 -3.94
C THR A 68 -1.40 -5.39 -3.33
N PRO A 69 -0.28 -4.83 -3.84
CA PRO A 69 0.24 -3.55 -3.39
C PRO A 69 -0.80 -2.43 -3.56
N VAL A 70 -1.08 -1.71 -2.47
CA VAL A 70 -2.00 -0.57 -2.52
C VAL A 70 -1.74 0.41 -1.38
N PHE A 71 -1.80 1.70 -1.71
CA PHE A 71 -1.90 2.76 -0.71
C PHE A 71 -3.28 2.74 -0.05
N LEU A 72 -3.31 2.48 1.25
CA LEU A 72 -4.56 2.45 2.00
C LEU A 72 -4.97 3.86 2.43
N ARG A 73 -4.11 4.54 3.19
CA ARG A 73 -4.38 5.89 3.70
C ARG A 73 -3.13 6.54 4.31
N ASN A 74 -3.20 7.86 4.47
CA ASN A 74 -2.38 8.56 5.45
C ASN A 74 -3.01 8.33 6.82
N VAL A 75 -2.23 7.84 7.77
CA VAL A 75 -2.66 7.67 9.16
C VAL A 75 -2.60 9.03 9.84
N ARG A 76 -3.76 9.52 10.28
CA ARG A 76 -3.87 10.72 11.10
C ARG A 76 -4.49 10.30 12.42
N LEU A 77 -3.71 10.40 13.48
CA LEU A 77 -4.18 10.15 14.84
C LEU A 77 -4.77 11.46 15.40
N ASN A 78 -5.85 11.34 16.16
CA ASN A 78 -6.41 12.46 16.91
C ASN A 78 -5.85 12.41 18.33
N ASP A 79 -5.74 13.57 19.01
CA ASP A 79 -5.05 13.69 20.30
C ASP A 79 -5.66 12.84 21.45
N GLY A 80 -6.87 12.32 21.29
CA GLY A 80 -7.51 11.39 22.24
C GLY A 80 -7.65 9.94 21.76
N ASN A 81 -7.42 9.66 20.48
CA ASN A 81 -7.56 8.32 19.90
C ASN A 81 -6.34 7.98 19.04
N ARG A 82 -5.43 7.20 19.62
CA ARG A 82 -4.20 6.70 18.98
C ARG A 82 -4.35 5.28 18.46
N GLN A 83 -5.58 4.85 18.19
CA GLN A 83 -5.90 3.54 17.64
C GLN A 83 -6.20 3.65 16.15
N LEU A 84 -5.75 2.68 15.39
CA LEU A 84 -6.09 2.48 13.98
C LEU A 84 -6.58 1.06 13.79
N THR A 85 -7.79 0.91 13.28
CA THR A 85 -8.29 -0.38 12.81
C THR A 85 -8.09 -0.49 11.31
N VAL A 86 -7.51 -1.60 10.88
CA VAL A 86 -7.29 -1.95 9.49
C VAL A 86 -8.12 -3.20 9.21
N GLU A 87 -9.11 -3.05 8.33
CA GLU A 87 -9.85 -4.19 7.79
C GLU A 87 -8.91 -4.98 6.89
N ILE A 88 -8.59 -6.21 7.30
CA ILE A 88 -7.82 -7.16 6.50
C ILE A 88 -8.76 -7.94 5.59
N GLY A 89 -9.98 -8.23 6.08
CA GLY A 89 -10.94 -9.06 5.37
C GLY A 89 -10.55 -10.54 5.46
N PRO A 90 -10.92 -11.36 4.47
CA PRO A 90 -10.62 -12.78 4.51
C PRO A 90 -9.13 -13.09 4.31
N VAL A 91 -8.58 -13.96 5.14
CA VAL A 91 -7.18 -14.44 5.04
C VAL A 91 -7.16 -15.83 4.42
N THR A 92 -6.39 -16.03 3.36
CA THR A 92 -6.37 -17.27 2.57
C THR A 92 -5.02 -17.95 2.64
N GLY A 93 -5.01 -19.29 2.70
CA GLY A 93 -3.82 -20.05 3.05
C GLY A 93 -2.73 -20.25 1.98
N SER A 94 -3.01 -19.89 0.74
CA SER A 94 -2.22 -20.23 -0.45
C SER A 94 -1.17 -19.17 -0.80
N GLY A 95 -0.34 -18.76 0.17
CA GLY A 95 0.75 -17.79 -0.09
C GLY A 95 0.27 -16.37 -0.37
N ARG A 96 -0.93 -16.03 0.10
CA ARG A 96 -1.57 -14.72 -0.03
C ARG A 96 -1.78 -14.05 1.33
N ASP A 97 -0.89 -14.35 2.27
CA ASP A 97 -0.95 -13.80 3.60
C ASP A 97 -0.84 -12.27 3.52
N PRO A 98 -1.77 -11.52 4.13
CA PRO A 98 -1.75 -10.08 4.08
C PRO A 98 -0.49 -9.50 4.74
N CYS A 99 0.26 -8.73 3.97
CA CYS A 99 1.42 -8.00 4.45
C CYS A 99 1.16 -6.50 4.38
N PHE A 100 1.59 -5.76 5.39
CA PHE A 100 1.38 -4.32 5.48
C PHE A 100 2.70 -3.59 5.73
N LEU A 101 2.83 -2.41 5.12
CA LEU A 101 3.92 -1.49 5.40
C LEU A 101 3.36 -0.22 6.03
N LEU A 102 3.84 0.10 7.23
CA LEU A 102 3.56 1.36 7.91
C LEU A 102 4.82 2.21 7.92
N THR A 103 4.74 3.41 7.35
CA THR A 103 5.79 4.42 7.55
C THR A 103 5.46 5.28 8.76
N ALA A 104 6.48 5.73 9.46
CA ALA A 104 6.32 6.61 10.61
C ALA A 104 7.52 7.53 10.80
N VAL A 105 7.27 8.68 11.42
CA VAL A 105 8.31 9.62 11.83
C VAL A 105 8.51 9.48 13.33
N LEU A 106 9.77 9.37 13.72
CA LEU A 106 10.20 9.26 15.11
C LEU A 106 11.11 10.44 15.43
N PRO A 107 10.89 11.17 16.53
CA PRO A 107 11.84 12.20 16.97
C PRO A 107 13.13 11.52 17.44
N LYS A 108 14.25 12.25 17.41
CA LYS A 108 15.53 11.74 17.93
C LYS A 108 15.38 11.30 19.39
N ARG A 109 15.92 10.14 19.73
CA ARG A 109 15.83 9.55 21.07
C ARG A 109 17.22 9.33 21.67
N ARG A 110 17.24 9.26 23.01
CA ARG A 110 18.42 8.81 23.76
C ARG A 110 18.54 7.29 23.61
N ILE A 111 19.71 6.75 23.95
CA ILE A 111 19.93 5.29 24.00
C ILE A 111 18.87 4.65 24.92
N GLY A 112 18.30 3.53 24.48
CA GLY A 112 17.25 2.84 25.22
C GLY A 112 16.28 2.04 24.34
N ARG A 113 15.18 1.59 24.94
CA ARG A 113 14.12 0.81 24.28
C ARG A 113 12.80 1.57 24.35
N TYR A 114 12.14 1.75 23.21
CA TYR A 114 10.93 2.55 23.10
C TYR A 114 9.83 1.76 22.40
N ARG A 115 8.71 1.55 23.07
CA ARG A 115 7.53 0.92 22.45
C ARG A 115 6.90 1.90 21.46
N LEU A 116 6.80 1.48 20.21
CA LEU A 116 6.24 2.27 19.12
C LEU A 116 4.72 2.08 19.06
N PHE A 117 4.26 0.84 18.95
CA PHE A 117 2.86 0.50 18.95
C PHE A 117 2.63 -0.95 19.38
N ASP A 118 1.44 -1.23 19.87
CA ASP A 118 0.94 -2.59 20.08
C ASP A 118 -0.01 -2.94 18.93
N ALA A 119 -0.02 -4.20 18.54
CA ALA A 119 -0.82 -4.73 17.45
C ALA A 119 -1.67 -5.91 17.96
N ARG A 120 -2.94 -5.95 17.58
CA ARG A 120 -3.87 -7.02 17.93
C ARG A 120 -4.62 -7.47 16.69
N LEU A 121 -4.64 -8.77 16.46
CA LEU A 121 -5.38 -9.39 15.37
C LEU A 121 -6.69 -9.95 15.92
N TYR A 122 -7.80 -9.53 15.35
CA TYR A 122 -9.13 -10.08 15.59
C TYR A 122 -9.63 -10.77 14.33
N ALA A 123 -10.53 -11.74 14.50
CA ALA A 123 -11.29 -12.31 13.41
C ALA A 123 -12.65 -12.74 13.96
N ARG A 124 -13.64 -12.86 13.08
CA ARG A 124 -15.03 -13.16 13.44
C ARG A 124 -15.17 -14.41 14.33
N GLU A 125 -14.37 -15.43 14.07
CA GLU A 125 -14.39 -16.72 14.79
C GLU A 125 -14.00 -16.59 16.27
N ALA A 126 -13.20 -15.58 16.62
CA ALA A 126 -12.75 -15.34 17.99
C ALA A 126 -13.65 -14.39 18.79
N GLY A 127 -14.67 -13.80 18.15
CA GLY A 127 -15.49 -12.75 18.75
C GLY A 127 -14.62 -11.56 19.19
N ASP A 128 -14.83 -11.10 20.42
CA ASP A 128 -14.12 -9.93 20.99
C ASP A 128 -12.72 -10.25 21.53
N ARG A 129 -12.26 -11.52 21.42
CA ARG A 129 -10.92 -11.90 21.89
C ARG A 129 -9.91 -11.79 20.75
N PRO A 130 -8.73 -11.18 20.97
CA PRO A 130 -7.70 -11.15 19.94
C PRO A 130 -7.15 -12.57 19.73
N LEU A 131 -7.03 -12.98 18.47
CA LEU A 131 -6.31 -14.18 18.05
C LEU A 131 -4.81 -14.07 18.31
N TRP A 132 -4.29 -12.84 18.20
CA TRP A 132 -2.88 -12.56 18.43
C TRP A 132 -2.71 -11.14 18.98
N SER A 133 -1.67 -10.97 19.80
CA SER A 133 -1.23 -9.66 20.27
C SER A 133 0.30 -9.60 20.31
N GLY A 134 0.87 -8.52 19.81
CA GLY A 134 2.31 -8.25 19.87
C GLY A 134 2.59 -6.76 19.94
N GLY A 135 3.87 -6.39 20.07
CA GLY A 135 4.27 -5.00 20.14
C GLY A 135 5.57 -4.75 19.42
N VAL A 136 5.67 -3.60 18.76
CA VAL A 136 6.86 -3.15 18.06
C VAL A 136 7.65 -2.21 18.94
N VAL A 137 8.94 -2.50 19.11
CA VAL A 137 9.86 -1.76 19.98
C VAL A 137 11.07 -1.33 19.19
N GLN A 138 11.34 -0.02 19.20
CA GLN A 138 12.60 0.52 18.71
C GLN A 138 13.69 0.35 19.77
N ARG A 139 14.86 -0.12 19.35
CA ARG A 139 16.08 -0.08 20.15
C ARG A 139 16.97 1.03 19.59
N CYS A 140 17.44 1.91 20.45
CA CYS A 140 18.39 2.97 20.10
C CYS A 140 19.71 2.67 20.82
N GLY A 141 20.76 2.39 20.06
CA GLY A 141 22.11 2.11 20.54
C GLY A 141 23.09 3.26 20.25
N ALA A 142 24.32 3.11 20.75
CA ALA A 142 25.45 3.98 20.38
C ALA A 142 26.19 3.49 19.14
N ASP A 143 25.98 2.24 18.74
CA ASP A 143 26.62 1.64 17.58
C ASP A 143 25.95 2.11 16.28
N PRO A 144 26.68 2.85 15.41
CA PRO A 144 26.14 3.29 14.13
C PRO A 144 25.90 2.13 13.14
N LEU A 145 26.53 0.97 13.32
CA LEU A 145 26.32 -0.19 12.45
C LEU A 145 24.93 -0.79 12.67
N GLU A 146 24.50 -0.94 13.92
CA GLU A 146 23.13 -1.36 14.27
C GLU A 146 22.06 -0.44 13.65
N ALA A 147 22.36 0.86 13.53
CA ALA A 147 21.45 1.84 12.94
C ALA A 147 21.35 1.74 11.41
N SER A 148 22.30 1.08 10.75
CA SER A 148 22.37 0.94 9.29
C SER A 148 21.78 -0.36 8.78
N GLU A 149 21.52 -1.32 9.67
CA GLU A 149 20.87 -2.57 9.33
C GLU A 149 19.38 -2.31 9.07
N VAL A 150 19.00 -2.39 7.80
CA VAL A 150 17.61 -2.42 7.38
C VAL A 150 17.31 -3.83 6.90
N GLU A 151 16.29 -4.46 7.48
CA GLU A 151 15.86 -5.79 7.07
C GLU A 151 15.48 -5.79 5.58
N ALA A 152 16.00 -6.77 4.84
CA ALA A 152 15.77 -6.90 3.40
C ALA A 152 14.28 -6.96 3.06
N GLU A 153 13.47 -7.60 3.91
CA GLU A 153 12.02 -7.69 3.76
C GLU A 153 11.35 -6.31 3.75
N VAL A 154 11.81 -5.37 4.58
CA VAL A 154 11.28 -4.00 4.62
C VAL A 154 11.67 -3.24 3.36
N ILE A 155 12.89 -3.43 2.84
CA ILE A 155 13.34 -2.83 1.58
C ILE A 155 12.47 -3.34 0.43
N THR A 156 12.31 -4.65 0.30
CA THR A 156 11.47 -5.27 -0.74
C THR A 156 10.01 -4.83 -0.62
N ALA A 157 9.45 -4.80 0.59
CA ALA A 157 8.08 -4.31 0.81
C ALA A 157 7.92 -2.84 0.38
N ARG A 158 8.91 -2.00 0.69
CA ARG A 158 8.92 -0.59 0.27
C ARG A 158 8.98 -0.45 -1.24
N GLU A 159 9.89 -1.16 -1.91
CA GLU A 159 10.01 -1.16 -3.37
C GLU A 159 8.71 -1.59 -4.06
N ARG A 160 8.00 -2.58 -3.50
CA ARG A 160 6.69 -3.03 -4.01
C ARG A 160 5.61 -1.95 -3.94
N VAL A 161 5.62 -1.10 -2.91
CA VAL A 161 4.53 -0.12 -2.70
C VAL A 161 4.86 1.30 -3.16
N GLU A 162 6.13 1.64 -3.38
CA GLU A 162 6.56 3.00 -3.78
C GLU A 162 5.87 3.47 -5.07
N GLY A 163 5.78 2.60 -6.09
CA GLY A 163 5.04 2.91 -7.31
C GLY A 163 3.58 3.28 -7.05
N THR A 164 2.91 2.57 -6.12
CA THR A 164 1.51 2.86 -5.77
C THR A 164 1.37 4.18 -5.01
N ALA A 165 2.33 4.49 -4.13
CA ALA A 165 2.37 5.75 -3.39
C ALA A 165 2.44 6.94 -4.35
N TRP A 166 3.38 6.91 -5.30
CA TRP A 166 3.55 8.00 -6.25
C TRP A 166 2.40 8.09 -7.26
N ALA A 167 1.79 6.97 -7.68
CA ALA A 167 0.60 7.01 -8.51
C ALA A 167 -0.57 7.75 -7.82
N GLU A 168 -0.78 7.51 -6.52
CA GLU A 168 -1.77 8.26 -5.74
C GLU A 168 -1.37 9.72 -5.51
N GLU A 169 -0.09 10.02 -5.34
CA GLU A 169 0.38 11.41 -5.28
C GLU A 169 0.19 12.15 -6.60
N VAL A 170 0.38 11.49 -7.75
CA VAL A 170 0.07 12.09 -9.06
C VAL A 170 -1.43 12.40 -9.15
N ALA A 171 -2.29 11.46 -8.74
CA ALA A 171 -3.72 11.66 -8.74
C ALA A 171 -4.14 12.85 -7.86
N ARG A 172 -3.53 12.99 -6.68
CA ARG A 172 -3.79 14.11 -5.76
C ARG A 172 -3.28 15.44 -6.32
N ALA A 173 -2.02 15.50 -6.76
CA ALA A 173 -1.44 16.71 -7.32
C ALA A 173 -2.21 17.19 -8.57
N TYR A 174 -2.68 16.26 -9.40
CA TYR A 174 -3.55 16.56 -10.52
C TYR A 174 -4.89 17.16 -10.08
N ALA A 175 -5.54 16.58 -9.06
CA ALA A 175 -6.78 17.13 -8.51
C ALA A 175 -6.61 18.53 -7.88
N GLU A 176 -5.42 18.81 -7.35
CA GLU A 176 -5.04 20.12 -6.79
C GLU A 176 -4.58 21.13 -7.87
N GLY A 177 -4.44 20.72 -9.13
CA GLY A 177 -3.94 21.56 -10.22
C GLY A 177 -2.44 21.85 -10.16
N ASP A 178 -1.67 21.12 -9.34
CA ASP A 178 -0.21 21.31 -9.19
C ASP A 178 0.55 20.60 -10.31
N ALA A 179 0.63 21.26 -11.46
CA ALA A 179 1.27 20.71 -12.65
C ALA A 179 2.78 20.43 -12.46
N ARG A 180 3.48 21.23 -11.64
CA ARG A 180 4.90 21.05 -11.36
C ARG A 180 5.13 19.77 -10.59
N ARG A 181 4.31 19.52 -9.57
CA ARG A 181 4.37 18.30 -8.77
C ARG A 181 3.98 17.07 -9.58
N VAL A 182 2.96 17.15 -10.43
CA VAL A 182 2.61 16.07 -11.36
C VAL A 182 3.81 15.69 -12.25
N SER A 183 4.45 16.67 -12.90
CA SER A 183 5.61 16.41 -13.75
C SER A 183 6.76 15.76 -12.98
N SER A 184 7.08 16.28 -11.79
CA SER A 184 8.17 15.73 -10.95
C SER A 184 7.90 14.29 -10.51
N LEU A 185 6.64 13.96 -10.18
CA LEU A 185 6.25 12.62 -9.78
C LEU A 185 6.27 11.64 -10.95
N LEU A 186 5.87 12.05 -12.16
CA LEU A 186 6.00 11.23 -13.37
C LEU A 186 7.49 10.92 -13.68
N ASP A 187 8.39 11.89 -13.48
CA ASP A 187 9.84 11.67 -13.63
C ASP A 187 10.40 10.69 -12.58
N ARG A 188 9.88 10.73 -11.35
CA ARG A 188 10.25 9.77 -10.30
C ARG A 188 9.75 8.36 -10.62
N LEU A 189 8.48 8.23 -11.00
CA LEU A 189 7.88 6.96 -11.41
C LEU A 189 8.65 6.34 -12.58
N THR A 190 9.00 7.14 -13.59
CA THR A 190 9.77 6.67 -14.75
C THR A 190 11.12 6.11 -14.32
N ARG A 191 11.90 6.84 -13.51
CA ARG A 191 13.21 6.39 -13.02
C ARG A 191 13.11 5.12 -12.18
N HIS A 192 12.11 5.03 -11.31
CA HIS A 192 11.90 3.85 -10.49
C HIS A 192 11.57 2.61 -11.34
N PHE A 193 10.69 2.73 -12.32
CA PHE A 193 10.40 1.59 -13.21
C PHE A 193 11.56 1.21 -14.12
N VAL A 194 12.46 2.15 -14.47
CA VAL A 194 13.74 1.82 -15.10
C VAL A 194 14.60 0.96 -14.16
N THR A 195 14.73 1.35 -12.89
CA THR A 195 15.48 0.56 -11.89
C THR A 195 14.92 -0.83 -11.70
N LEU A 196 13.59 -0.98 -11.78
CA LEU A 196 12.90 -2.27 -11.70
C LEU A 196 12.88 -3.06 -13.02
N GLY A 197 13.46 -2.55 -14.11
CA GLY A 197 13.46 -3.22 -15.42
C GLY A 197 12.09 -3.31 -16.11
N ARG A 198 11.12 -2.47 -15.73
CA ARG A 198 9.74 -2.51 -16.28
C ARG A 198 9.58 -1.64 -17.53
N GLU A 199 10.18 -2.07 -18.63
CA GLU A 199 10.26 -1.30 -19.88
C GLU A 199 8.91 -0.82 -20.40
N ARG A 200 7.88 -1.69 -20.38
CA ARG A 200 6.52 -1.33 -20.82
C ARG A 200 5.90 -0.23 -19.96
N ALA A 201 6.11 -0.27 -18.65
CA ALA A 201 5.63 0.77 -17.75
C ALA A 201 6.35 2.09 -18.01
N VAL A 202 7.67 2.06 -18.23
CA VAL A 202 8.49 3.22 -18.58
C VAL A 202 7.98 3.90 -19.85
N GLU A 203 7.77 3.15 -20.93
CA GLU A 203 7.26 3.68 -22.20
C GLU A 203 5.89 4.38 -22.03
N GLN A 204 4.98 3.74 -21.30
CA GLN A 204 3.64 4.28 -21.10
C GLN A 204 3.63 5.56 -20.27
N ILE A 205 4.47 5.64 -19.23
CA ILE A 205 4.59 6.82 -18.38
C ILE A 205 5.30 7.95 -19.13
N ALA A 206 6.34 7.64 -19.91
CA ALA A 206 7.03 8.62 -20.75
C ALA A 206 6.07 9.22 -21.79
N ALA A 207 5.27 8.39 -22.47
CA ALA A 207 4.26 8.86 -23.42
C ALA A 207 3.20 9.74 -22.73
N MET A 208 2.76 9.36 -21.53
CA MET A 208 1.82 10.14 -20.72
C MET A 208 2.40 11.50 -20.32
N ARG A 209 3.68 11.53 -19.92
CA ARG A 209 4.41 12.76 -19.60
C ARG A 209 4.50 13.69 -20.80
N VAL A 210 4.85 13.19 -21.98
CA VAL A 210 4.91 14.02 -23.21
C VAL A 210 3.54 14.63 -23.51
N ARG A 211 2.45 13.86 -23.38
CA ARG A 211 1.09 14.40 -23.53
C ARG A 211 0.77 15.46 -22.47
N PHE A 212 1.14 15.21 -21.22
CA PHE A 212 0.93 16.15 -20.12
C PHE A 212 1.65 17.48 -20.37
N LEU A 213 2.92 17.44 -20.78
CA LEU A 213 3.70 18.66 -21.06
C LEU A 213 3.15 19.45 -22.25
N ARG A 214 2.55 18.77 -23.25
CA ARG A 214 1.94 19.43 -24.41
C ARG A 214 0.57 20.04 -24.11
N SER A 215 -0.25 19.34 -23.33
CA SER A 215 -1.66 19.70 -23.11
C SER A 215 -1.93 20.38 -21.76
N GLY A 216 -0.95 20.37 -20.86
CA GLY A 216 -1.11 20.84 -19.48
C GLY A 216 -2.04 20.00 -18.61
N SER A 217 -2.52 18.85 -19.09
CA SER A 217 -3.52 18.04 -18.38
C SER A 217 -3.30 16.54 -18.53
N LEU A 218 -3.72 15.80 -17.51
CA LEU A 218 -3.91 14.35 -17.56
C LEU A 218 -5.41 14.08 -17.66
N SER A 219 -5.79 12.99 -18.33
CA SER A 219 -7.17 12.50 -18.27
C SER A 219 -7.35 11.56 -17.07
N ARG A 220 -8.60 11.34 -16.64
CA ARG A 220 -8.91 10.29 -15.64
C ARG A 220 -8.47 8.90 -16.11
N VAL A 221 -8.45 8.66 -17.42
CA VAL A 221 -7.94 7.42 -18.03
C VAL A 221 -6.44 7.28 -17.79
N ASP A 222 -5.67 8.36 -17.92
CA ASP A 222 -4.24 8.37 -17.65
C ASP A 222 -3.94 8.04 -16.18
N VAL A 223 -4.68 8.65 -15.24
CA VAL A 223 -4.53 8.38 -13.81
C VAL A 223 -4.85 6.92 -13.47
N ASN A 224 -5.93 6.36 -14.05
CA ASN A 224 -6.25 4.95 -13.86
C ASN A 224 -5.19 4.03 -14.47
N ARG A 225 -4.58 4.42 -15.59
CA ARG A 225 -3.48 3.67 -16.20
C ARG A 225 -2.25 3.65 -15.29
N LEU A 226 -1.89 4.78 -14.67
CA LEU A 226 -0.79 4.83 -13.69
C LEU A 226 -1.03 3.88 -12.51
N ARG A 227 -2.23 3.90 -11.94
CA ARG A 227 -2.60 2.98 -10.85
C ARG A 227 -2.44 1.53 -11.26
N ARG A 228 -2.86 1.17 -12.47
CA ARG A 228 -2.71 -0.19 -13.01
C ARG A 228 -1.25 -0.58 -13.14
N LEU A 229 -0.42 0.26 -13.74
CA LEU A 229 1.02 0.00 -13.89
C LEU A 229 1.74 -0.14 -12.54
N ALA A 230 1.29 0.63 -11.54
CA ALA A 230 1.86 0.60 -10.20
C ALA A 230 1.41 -0.61 -9.35
N SER A 231 0.23 -1.17 -9.60
CA SER A 231 -0.35 -2.22 -8.74
C SER A 231 -0.10 -3.64 -9.26
N LEU A 232 0.30 -3.79 -10.52
CA LEU A 232 0.57 -5.10 -11.10
C LEU A 232 2.00 -5.55 -10.78
N PRO A 233 2.20 -6.73 -10.20
CA PRO A 233 3.46 -7.44 -10.38
C PRO A 233 3.53 -7.84 -11.86
N GLU A 234 4.49 -7.30 -12.61
CA GLU A 234 4.83 -7.90 -13.91
C GLU A 234 5.65 -9.16 -13.60
N PHE A 235 5.15 -10.31 -14.06
CA PHE A 235 5.90 -11.56 -14.17
C PHE A 235 6.77 -11.51 -15.43
#